data_AF-A0A7D5GRR7-F1
#
_entry.id   AF-A0A7D5GRR7-F1
#
_cell.length_a   1.000
_cell.length_b   1.000
_cell.length_c   1.000
_cell.angle_alpha   90.00
_cell.angle_beta   90.00
_cell.angle_gamma   90.00
#
_symmetry.space_group_name_H-M   'P 1'
#
loop_
_entity.id
_entity.type
_entity.pdbx_description
1 polymer ?
#
loop_
_entity_poly.entity_id
_entity_poly.type
_entity_poly.pdbx_seq_one_letter_code
_entity_poly.pdbx_strand_id
1 'polypeptide(L)'
;MRSLSRRRVGWALVAVAVAAVALSLGGTALVAPPIEKTDDPRDRVTLATGQSDGVVTAFDGAGDVAWSLDVGDKAFDATRLDDGTVLVAMTYEDVEDCGRFDQPCGRTGFKIVDPKPEPRVVREWTVPVRTAHNSEVHDIERLPSGEILVVDMEYESLITVAENGSVTWRWNASERYDEPADPTATDWLHINDVDTLGDGRYLVSVRNADELLIIERGEGVVEVIEGVADGRADRVLFEGQHNPQYLGDGALLVADSENERIVELHREDDEWSIAWSIASANGLAFDWPRDADRLENGNTLIADSRHHRVVEVTPDGSTAWSVRGPHLVYEADRLPEGERVGAQRYSDAVGHDDGPSPGDRDDFSPFDGSLPLFGTVHESLTHVVRVPYWLRPWHLAVIAAAIPMAGIGLALVWRERSGE
;
A
#
# COMPACT_ATOMS: atom_id res chain seq x y z
N MET A 1 47.29 15.69 -34.91
CA MET A 1 46.03 14.97 -34.58
C MET A 1 44.97 15.46 -35.54
N ARG A 2 44.32 14.58 -36.32
CA ARG A 2 43.17 14.98 -37.18
C ARG A 2 41.98 15.28 -36.27
N SER A 3 41.40 16.48 -36.34
CA SER A 3 40.17 16.78 -35.60
C SER A 3 39.04 15.86 -36.07
N LEU A 4 38.27 15.33 -35.13
CA LEU A 4 37.06 14.58 -35.46
C LEU A 4 36.06 15.54 -36.14
N SER A 5 35.39 15.11 -37.21
CA SER A 5 34.32 15.92 -37.79
C SER A 5 33.16 16.05 -36.81
N ARG A 6 32.42 17.17 -36.85
CA ARG A 6 31.28 17.42 -35.94
C ARG A 6 30.22 16.33 -36.10
N ARG A 7 30.07 15.75 -37.28
CA ARG A 7 29.21 14.60 -37.58
C ARG A 7 29.66 13.33 -36.86
N ARG A 8 30.96 13.04 -36.79
CA ARG A 8 31.47 11.89 -36.04
C ARG A 8 31.26 12.08 -34.54
N VAL A 9 31.52 13.28 -34.03
CA VAL A 9 31.24 13.64 -32.63
C VAL A 9 29.75 13.54 -32.34
N GLY A 10 28.89 14.05 -33.22
CA GLY A 10 27.45 14.03 -33.05
C GLY A 10 26.87 12.62 -33.00
N TRP A 11 27.27 11.72 -33.91
CA TRP A 11 26.87 10.31 -33.84
C TRP A 11 27.44 9.58 -32.62
N ALA A 12 28.67 9.91 -32.19
CA ALA A 12 29.23 9.34 -30.96
C ALA A 12 28.42 9.74 -29.72
N LEU A 13 27.98 11.01 -29.62
CA LEU A 13 27.12 11.46 -28.52
C LEU A 13 25.77 10.75 -28.49
N VAL A 14 25.13 10.58 -29.65
CA VAL A 14 23.88 9.80 -29.75
C VAL A 14 24.10 8.34 -29.35
N ALA A 15 25.17 7.71 -29.83
CA ALA A 15 25.48 6.33 -29.50
C ALA A 15 25.76 6.13 -28.01
N VAL A 16 26.50 7.05 -27.38
CA VAL A 16 26.77 7.02 -25.93
C VAL A 16 25.48 7.22 -25.13
N ALA A 17 24.63 8.17 -25.51
CA ALA A 17 23.34 8.40 -24.86
C ALA A 17 22.44 7.16 -24.92
N VAL A 18 22.30 6.55 -26.10
CA VAL A 18 21.51 5.32 -26.28
C VAL A 18 22.11 4.16 -25.50
N ALA A 19 23.44 3.97 -25.56
CA ALA A 19 24.11 2.90 -24.83
C ALA A 19 23.97 3.08 -23.31
N ALA A 20 24.06 4.31 -22.79
CA ALA A 20 23.90 4.57 -21.36
C ALA A 20 22.51 4.16 -20.88
N VAL A 21 21.44 4.53 -21.60
CA VAL A 21 20.06 4.15 -21.26
C VAL A 21 19.83 2.65 -21.43
N ALA A 22 20.32 2.05 -22.52
CA ALA A 22 20.13 0.63 -22.78
C ALA A 22 20.88 -0.26 -21.77
N LEU A 23 22.11 0.10 -21.41
CA LEU A 23 22.92 -0.64 -20.44
C LEU A 23 22.42 -0.44 -19.02
N SER A 24 21.93 0.75 -18.64
CA SER A 24 21.34 0.96 -17.32
C SER A 24 20.07 0.13 -17.14
N LEU A 25 19.09 0.31 -18.02
CA LEU A 25 17.80 -0.39 -17.92
C LEU A 25 17.97 -1.90 -18.12
N GLY A 26 18.68 -2.32 -19.17
CA GLY A 26 18.89 -3.73 -19.46
C GLY A 26 19.76 -4.44 -18.43
N GLY A 27 20.74 -3.74 -17.84
CA GLY A 27 21.58 -4.26 -16.78
C GLY A 27 20.79 -4.57 -15.52
N THR A 28 20.01 -3.60 -15.03
CA THR A 28 19.18 -3.78 -13.82
C THR A 28 18.10 -4.83 -14.04
N ALA A 29 17.39 -4.78 -15.17
CA ALA A 29 16.34 -5.75 -15.49
C ALA A 29 16.85 -7.20 -15.54
N LEU A 30 18.10 -7.42 -15.98
CA LEU A 30 18.69 -8.76 -16.10
C LEU A 30 19.06 -9.39 -14.74
N VAL A 31 19.41 -8.56 -13.76
CA VAL A 31 19.83 -9.02 -12.42
C VAL A 31 18.72 -8.89 -11.37
N ALA A 32 17.55 -8.38 -11.78
CA ALA A 32 16.43 -8.17 -10.88
C ALA A 32 15.89 -9.51 -10.33
N PRO A 33 15.61 -9.59 -9.01
CA PRO A 33 15.09 -10.81 -8.39
C PRO A 33 13.68 -11.13 -8.90
N PRO A 34 13.30 -12.41 -9.02
CA PRO A 34 11.96 -12.77 -9.45
C PRO A 34 10.89 -12.28 -8.46
N ILE A 35 9.76 -11.77 -8.97
CA ILE A 35 8.61 -11.35 -8.14
C ILE A 35 7.68 -12.52 -7.80
N GLU A 36 7.61 -13.54 -8.65
CA GLU A 36 6.62 -14.62 -8.56
C GLU A 36 7.26 -15.92 -8.04
N LYS A 37 6.59 -16.55 -7.08
CA LYS A 37 6.90 -17.87 -6.51
C LYS A 37 5.59 -18.52 -6.06
N THR A 38 5.04 -19.42 -6.88
CA THR A 38 3.63 -19.82 -6.76
C THR A 38 3.36 -21.19 -6.15
N ASP A 39 4.24 -21.70 -5.29
CA ASP A 39 3.99 -22.97 -4.61
C ASP A 39 3.28 -22.74 -3.26
N ASP A 40 1.94 -22.55 -3.23
CA ASP A 40 1.17 -22.72 -1.99
C ASP A 40 0.74 -24.20 -1.85
N PRO A 41 1.33 -24.98 -0.92
CA PRO A 41 1.00 -26.39 -0.74
C PRO A 41 -0.44 -26.63 -0.26
N ARG A 42 -1.20 -25.59 0.11
CA ARG A 42 -2.55 -25.70 0.69
C ARG A 42 -3.68 -25.27 -0.25
N ASP A 43 -3.38 -24.86 -1.48
CA ASP A 43 -4.37 -24.42 -2.48
C ASP A 43 -5.35 -23.34 -1.96
N ARG A 44 -4.84 -22.42 -1.13
CA ARG A 44 -5.67 -21.37 -0.50
C ARG A 44 -5.86 -20.19 -1.46
N VAL A 45 -7.02 -19.56 -1.37
CA VAL A 45 -7.32 -18.36 -2.15
C VAL A 45 -6.78 -17.12 -1.44
N THR A 46 -6.26 -16.15 -2.20
CA THR A 46 -5.88 -14.82 -1.71
C THR A 46 -6.71 -13.77 -2.44
N LEU A 47 -7.40 -12.91 -1.69
CA LEU A 47 -7.98 -11.68 -2.23
C LEU A 47 -6.92 -10.58 -2.23
N ALA A 48 -7.00 -9.68 -3.19
CA ALA A 48 -6.17 -8.49 -3.21
C ALA A 48 -6.88 -7.35 -3.95
N THR A 49 -6.66 -6.12 -3.49
CA THR A 49 -7.21 -4.89 -4.06
C THR A 49 -6.14 -4.08 -4.78
N GLY A 50 -6.52 -3.38 -5.85
CA GLY A 50 -5.64 -2.45 -6.56
C GLY A 50 -6.04 -1.01 -6.32
N GLN A 51 -5.16 -0.26 -5.66
CA GLN A 51 -5.40 1.14 -5.31
C GLN A 51 -5.59 2.03 -6.54
N SER A 52 -4.93 1.74 -7.66
CA SER A 52 -4.91 2.64 -8.83
C SER A 52 -5.56 2.07 -10.09
N ASP A 53 -6.04 0.83 -10.04
CA ASP A 53 -6.86 0.25 -11.11
C ASP A 53 -8.27 -0.13 -10.65
N GLY A 54 -8.56 -0.01 -9.34
CA GLY A 54 -9.89 -0.25 -8.78
C GLY A 54 -10.38 -1.69 -8.96
N VAL A 55 -9.45 -2.64 -9.08
CA VAL A 55 -9.77 -4.04 -9.28
C VAL A 55 -9.63 -4.80 -7.97
N VAL A 56 -10.64 -5.61 -7.63
CA VAL A 56 -10.49 -6.71 -6.67
C VAL A 56 -10.20 -8.01 -7.42
N THR A 57 -9.18 -8.75 -6.97
CA THR A 57 -8.70 -9.98 -7.61
C THR A 57 -8.61 -11.11 -6.60
N ALA A 58 -9.11 -12.29 -6.97
CA ALA A 58 -8.88 -13.52 -6.24
C ALA A 58 -7.88 -14.40 -6.99
N PHE A 59 -6.81 -14.80 -6.31
CA PHE A 59 -5.83 -15.76 -6.78
C PHE A 59 -6.09 -17.13 -6.15
N ASP A 60 -5.99 -18.21 -6.92
CA ASP A 60 -5.93 -19.56 -6.35
C ASP A 60 -4.53 -19.86 -5.76
N GLY A 61 -4.34 -21.06 -5.20
CA GLY A 61 -3.06 -21.39 -4.56
C GLY A 61 -1.89 -21.55 -5.55
N ALA A 62 -2.18 -21.71 -6.85
CA ALA A 62 -1.18 -21.68 -7.91
C ALA A 62 -0.85 -20.24 -8.36
N GLY A 63 -1.48 -19.22 -7.75
CA GLY A 63 -1.33 -17.83 -8.13
C GLY A 63 -2.04 -17.47 -9.44
N ASP A 64 -2.89 -18.35 -9.97
CA ASP A 64 -3.70 -18.05 -11.14
C ASP A 64 -4.93 -17.22 -10.72
N VAL A 65 -5.35 -16.30 -11.57
CA VAL A 65 -6.54 -15.47 -11.31
C VAL A 65 -7.79 -16.35 -11.39
N ALA A 66 -8.41 -16.60 -10.24
CA ALA A 66 -9.67 -17.33 -10.13
C ALA A 66 -10.86 -16.46 -10.59
N TRP A 67 -10.87 -15.19 -10.19
CA TRP A 67 -11.79 -14.16 -10.70
C TRP A 67 -11.24 -12.77 -10.40
N SER A 68 -11.72 -11.77 -11.13
CA SER A 68 -11.40 -10.36 -10.90
C SER A 68 -12.60 -9.49 -11.28
N LEU A 69 -12.76 -8.35 -10.61
CA LEU A 69 -13.83 -7.40 -10.92
C LEU A 69 -13.35 -5.96 -10.71
N ASP A 70 -13.61 -5.11 -11.70
CA ASP A 70 -13.52 -3.65 -11.58
C ASP A 70 -14.67 -3.17 -10.69
N VAL A 71 -14.32 -2.54 -9.58
CA VAL A 71 -15.28 -2.01 -8.60
C VAL A 71 -15.29 -0.49 -8.57
N GLY A 72 -14.36 0.21 -9.21
CA GLY A 72 -14.21 1.66 -9.12
C GLY A 72 -12.95 2.14 -9.84
N ASP A 73 -12.60 3.40 -9.65
CA ASP A 73 -11.29 3.92 -10.07
C ASP A 73 -10.20 3.50 -9.06
N LYS A 74 -10.58 3.25 -7.80
CA LYS A 74 -9.73 2.76 -6.71
C LYS A 74 -10.45 1.72 -5.85
N ALA A 75 -9.69 0.78 -5.30
CA ALA A 75 -10.12 -0.22 -4.33
C ALA A 75 -9.08 -0.33 -3.21
N PHE A 76 -9.54 -0.47 -1.97
CA PHE A 76 -8.69 -0.36 -0.78
C PHE A 76 -8.77 -1.63 0.08
N ASP A 77 -9.87 -1.84 0.82
CA ASP A 77 -10.16 -3.09 1.55
C ASP A 77 -11.02 -4.08 0.74
N ALA A 78 -10.81 -5.39 0.96
CA ALA A 78 -11.68 -6.44 0.47
C ALA A 78 -11.86 -7.64 1.42
N THR A 79 -12.74 -7.51 2.40
CA THR A 79 -13.12 -8.60 3.31
C THR A 79 -14.16 -9.60 2.75
N ARG A 80 -13.91 -10.92 2.90
CA ARG A 80 -14.90 -11.96 2.59
C ARG A 80 -15.93 -12.16 3.71
N LEU A 81 -17.21 -12.13 3.35
CA LEU A 81 -18.33 -12.37 4.27
C LEU A 81 -18.68 -13.87 4.41
N ASP A 82 -19.40 -14.20 5.49
CA ASP A 82 -19.86 -15.57 5.82
C ASP A 82 -20.67 -16.25 4.70
N ASP A 83 -21.47 -15.48 3.97
CA ASP A 83 -22.27 -15.98 2.85
C ASP A 83 -21.45 -16.20 1.55
N GLY A 84 -20.16 -15.86 1.59
CA GLY A 84 -19.22 -16.00 0.49
C GLY A 84 -19.20 -14.84 -0.49
N THR A 85 -19.98 -13.78 -0.26
CA THR A 85 -19.79 -12.49 -0.94
C THR A 85 -18.55 -11.77 -0.40
N VAL A 86 -18.08 -10.76 -1.13
CA VAL A 86 -16.91 -9.95 -0.76
C VAL A 86 -17.35 -8.51 -0.61
N LEU A 87 -17.12 -7.93 0.57
CA LEU A 87 -17.30 -6.52 0.86
C LEU A 87 -16.03 -5.79 0.38
N VAL A 88 -16.17 -4.66 -0.33
CA VAL A 88 -15.02 -3.96 -0.93
C VAL A 88 -15.16 -2.45 -0.77
N ALA A 89 -14.15 -1.80 -0.20
CA ALA A 89 -14.04 -0.35 -0.12
C ALA A 89 -13.52 0.23 -1.44
N MET A 90 -14.17 1.28 -1.94
CA MET A 90 -13.91 1.78 -3.29
C MET A 90 -14.20 3.27 -3.46
N THR A 91 -13.63 3.85 -4.53
CA THR A 91 -13.85 5.25 -4.91
C THR A 91 -13.97 5.42 -6.42
N TYR A 92 -14.77 6.41 -6.82
CA TYR A 92 -14.83 7.01 -8.15
C TYR A 92 -14.26 8.43 -8.09
N GLU A 93 -13.40 8.80 -9.04
CA GLU A 93 -12.70 10.09 -9.03
C GLU A 93 -13.51 11.22 -9.65
N ASP A 94 -14.12 10.96 -10.81
CA ASP A 94 -14.77 11.98 -11.64
C ASP A 94 -16.20 11.55 -12.05
N VAL A 95 -17.19 11.94 -11.25
CA VAL A 95 -18.61 11.70 -11.53
C VAL A 95 -19.41 12.99 -11.68
N GLU A 96 -20.60 12.86 -12.29
CA GLU A 96 -21.56 13.96 -12.41
C GLU A 96 -22.56 14.01 -11.23
N ASP A 97 -22.86 12.89 -10.56
CA ASP A 97 -23.82 12.89 -9.44
C ASP A 97 -23.17 13.33 -8.12
N CYS A 98 -23.04 14.65 -7.98
CA CYS A 98 -22.26 15.30 -6.91
C CYS A 98 -23.05 15.79 -5.71
N GLY A 99 -24.38 15.61 -5.72
CA GLY A 99 -25.25 16.07 -4.65
C GLY A 99 -25.04 17.57 -4.32
N ARG A 100 -24.31 17.86 -3.23
CA ARG A 100 -24.03 19.22 -2.76
C ARG A 100 -22.78 19.88 -3.36
N PHE A 101 -21.93 19.11 -4.05
CA PHE A 101 -20.65 19.60 -4.57
C PHE A 101 -20.73 20.02 -6.04
N ASP A 102 -19.76 20.81 -6.49
CA ASP A 102 -19.60 21.18 -7.89
C ASP A 102 -19.16 19.97 -8.72
N GLN A 103 -19.56 19.93 -9.99
CA GLN A 103 -19.20 18.87 -10.94
C GLN A 103 -17.90 19.21 -11.71
N PRO A 104 -17.01 18.24 -11.99
CA PRO A 104 -17.05 16.86 -11.47
C PRO A 104 -16.60 16.79 -10.01
N CYS A 105 -17.00 15.72 -9.32
CA CYS A 105 -16.60 15.41 -7.95
C CYS A 105 -16.32 13.90 -7.80
N GLY A 106 -15.83 13.49 -6.64
CA GLY A 106 -15.66 12.07 -6.32
C GLY A 106 -16.90 11.44 -5.69
N ARG A 107 -16.93 10.11 -5.67
CA ARG A 107 -17.83 9.32 -4.82
C ARG A 107 -17.06 8.21 -4.15
N THR A 108 -17.34 7.96 -2.89
CA THR A 108 -16.68 6.91 -2.12
C THR A 108 -17.70 6.05 -1.38
N GLY A 109 -17.32 4.84 -1.00
CA GLY A 109 -18.14 3.96 -0.19
C GLY A 109 -17.73 2.52 -0.36
N PHE A 110 -18.72 1.63 -0.41
CA PHE A 110 -18.49 0.20 -0.51
C PHE A 110 -19.42 -0.50 -1.49
N LYS A 111 -18.96 -1.66 -1.94
CA LYS A 111 -19.72 -2.61 -2.74
C LYS A 111 -19.74 -3.97 -2.08
N ILE A 112 -20.78 -4.75 -2.37
CA ILE A 112 -20.78 -6.19 -2.10
C ILE A 112 -20.75 -6.91 -3.45
N VAL A 113 -19.76 -7.76 -3.62
CA VAL A 113 -19.51 -8.56 -4.82
C VAL A 113 -19.92 -10.01 -4.54
N ASP A 114 -20.79 -10.54 -5.39
CA ASP A 114 -21.05 -11.98 -5.48
C ASP A 114 -20.06 -12.55 -6.52
N PRO A 115 -19.07 -13.36 -6.12
CA PRO A 115 -18.06 -13.87 -7.04
C PRO A 115 -18.59 -14.98 -7.97
N LYS A 116 -19.82 -15.48 -7.77
CA LYS A 116 -20.34 -16.67 -8.48
C LYS A 116 -21.71 -16.44 -9.12
N PRO A 117 -22.03 -17.14 -10.22
CA PRO A 117 -21.13 -17.94 -11.06
C PRO A 117 -20.17 -17.08 -11.88
N GLU A 118 -20.47 -15.80 -12.04
CA GLU A 118 -19.62 -14.76 -12.63
C GLU A 118 -19.60 -13.57 -11.67
N PRO A 119 -18.44 -12.92 -11.46
CA PRO A 119 -18.32 -11.86 -10.46
C PRO A 119 -19.18 -10.66 -10.83
N ARG A 120 -19.98 -10.19 -9.88
CA ARG A 120 -20.87 -9.04 -10.07
C ARG A 120 -21.14 -8.30 -8.77
N VAL A 121 -21.37 -6.99 -8.87
CA VAL A 121 -21.85 -6.17 -7.76
C VAL A 121 -23.32 -6.50 -7.50
N VAL A 122 -23.65 -6.89 -6.26
CA VAL A 122 -25.02 -7.17 -5.81
C VAL A 122 -25.59 -6.06 -4.93
N ARG A 123 -24.72 -5.22 -4.37
CA ARG A 123 -25.08 -4.05 -3.58
C ARG A 123 -24.02 -2.98 -3.71
N GLU A 124 -24.45 -1.73 -3.68
CA GLU A 124 -23.57 -0.57 -3.63
C GLU A 124 -24.15 0.45 -2.64
N TRP A 125 -23.28 1.06 -1.84
CA TRP A 125 -23.57 2.26 -1.08
C TRP A 125 -22.42 3.24 -1.31
N THR A 126 -22.73 4.42 -1.85
CA THR A 126 -21.75 5.47 -2.09
C THR A 126 -22.30 6.83 -1.70
N VAL A 127 -21.41 7.73 -1.27
CA VAL A 127 -21.71 9.13 -0.98
C VAL A 127 -20.87 10.04 -1.87
N PRO A 128 -21.40 11.18 -2.33
CA PRO A 128 -20.60 12.18 -3.02
C PRO A 128 -19.62 12.83 -2.04
N VAL A 129 -18.42 13.10 -2.51
CA VAL A 129 -17.32 13.75 -1.78
C VAL A 129 -16.73 14.86 -2.64
N ARG A 130 -16.08 15.84 -2.02
CA ARG A 130 -15.57 17.00 -2.78
C ARG A 130 -14.54 16.58 -3.82
N THR A 131 -13.59 15.75 -3.41
CA THR A 131 -12.53 15.19 -4.24
C THR A 131 -12.27 13.78 -3.77
N ALA A 132 -12.09 12.82 -4.68
CA ALA A 132 -11.69 11.47 -4.30
C ALA A 132 -10.44 11.50 -3.41
N HIS A 133 -9.36 12.15 -3.85
CA HIS A 133 -8.07 12.18 -3.16
C HIS A 133 -8.09 12.48 -1.64
N ASN A 134 -8.98 13.35 -1.16
CA ASN A 134 -8.98 13.79 0.25
C ASN A 134 -10.08 13.11 1.09
N SER A 135 -10.86 12.21 0.51
CA SER A 135 -12.18 11.86 1.05
C SER A 135 -12.58 10.44 0.67
N GLU A 136 -11.59 9.54 0.69
CA GLU A 136 -11.74 8.14 0.33
C GLU A 136 -12.33 7.36 1.51
N VAL A 137 -12.95 6.23 1.20
CA VAL A 137 -13.27 5.20 2.18
C VAL A 137 -12.20 4.16 1.95
N HIS A 138 -11.26 4.08 2.87
CA HIS A 138 -10.16 3.15 2.75
C HIS A 138 -10.52 1.78 3.31
N ASP A 139 -11.31 1.75 4.37
CA ASP A 139 -11.56 0.52 5.07
C ASP A 139 -13.00 0.42 5.61
N ILE A 140 -13.48 -0.82 5.67
CA ILE A 140 -14.84 -1.19 6.04
C ILE A 140 -14.91 -2.54 6.75
N GLU A 141 -15.76 -2.61 7.78
CA GLU A 141 -15.86 -3.81 8.59
C GLU A 141 -17.30 -4.29 8.76
N ARG A 142 -17.53 -5.60 8.68
CA ARG A 142 -18.87 -6.18 8.89
C ARG A 142 -19.11 -6.41 10.37
N LEU A 143 -19.97 -5.60 10.98
CA LEU A 143 -20.30 -5.75 12.39
C LEU A 143 -21.26 -6.93 12.64
N PRO A 144 -21.25 -7.54 13.84
CA PRO A 144 -22.21 -8.58 14.23
C PRO A 144 -23.69 -8.15 14.18
N SER A 145 -23.96 -6.84 14.24
CA SER A 145 -25.31 -6.29 14.06
C SER A 145 -25.83 -6.42 12.61
N GLY A 146 -24.93 -6.70 11.67
CA GLY A 146 -25.17 -6.70 10.24
C GLY A 146 -24.92 -5.33 9.57
N GLU A 147 -24.62 -4.29 10.35
CA GLU A 147 -24.21 -2.97 9.85
C GLU A 147 -22.77 -3.01 9.30
N ILE A 148 -22.41 -2.03 8.47
CA ILE A 148 -21.03 -1.86 7.97
C ILE A 148 -20.40 -0.70 8.76
N LEU A 149 -19.28 -0.95 9.42
CA LEU A 149 -18.38 0.09 9.94
C LEU A 149 -17.56 0.63 8.77
N VAL A 150 -17.34 1.94 8.72
CA VAL A 150 -16.70 2.61 7.59
C VAL A 150 -15.76 3.68 8.11
N VAL A 151 -14.55 3.71 7.57
CA VAL A 151 -13.63 4.86 7.68
C VAL A 151 -14.06 5.95 6.69
N ASP A 152 -14.51 7.08 7.22
CA ASP A 152 -14.99 8.24 6.45
C ASP A 152 -13.95 9.36 6.50
N MET A 153 -13.01 9.38 5.54
CA MET A 153 -11.95 10.40 5.48
C MET A 153 -12.46 11.80 5.19
N GLU A 154 -13.62 11.97 4.52
CA GLU A 154 -14.19 13.31 4.22
C GLU A 154 -14.32 14.15 5.51
N TYR A 155 -14.55 13.50 6.65
CA TYR A 155 -14.65 14.13 7.97
C TYR A 155 -13.69 13.54 9.01
N GLU A 156 -12.78 12.67 8.60
CA GLU A 156 -11.91 11.87 9.49
C GLU A 156 -12.72 11.28 10.66
N SER A 157 -13.63 10.36 10.32
CA SER A 157 -14.58 9.79 11.27
C SER A 157 -14.79 8.30 11.05
N LEU A 158 -15.26 7.61 12.08
CA LEU A 158 -15.81 6.26 11.94
C LEU A 158 -17.32 6.35 11.92
N ILE A 159 -17.98 5.68 10.97
CA ILE A 159 -19.44 5.63 10.91
C ILE A 159 -19.94 4.20 10.80
N THR A 160 -21.14 3.92 11.33
CA THR A 160 -21.85 2.68 11.00
C THR A 160 -23.00 2.96 10.05
N VAL A 161 -23.08 2.16 8.98
CA VAL A 161 -24.11 2.25 7.94
C VAL A 161 -25.03 1.03 8.05
N ALA A 162 -26.31 1.28 8.25
CA ALA A 162 -27.34 0.25 8.31
C ALA A 162 -27.73 -0.27 6.92
N GLU A 163 -28.48 -1.38 6.90
CA GLU A 163 -28.95 -2.05 5.68
C GLU A 163 -29.72 -1.11 4.73
N ASN A 164 -30.43 -0.12 5.26
CA ASN A 164 -31.16 0.87 4.48
C ASN A 164 -30.30 2.08 4.02
N GLY A 165 -28.99 2.06 4.29
CA GLY A 165 -28.04 3.11 3.96
C GLY A 165 -27.99 4.28 4.93
N SER A 166 -28.73 4.25 6.05
CA SER A 166 -28.66 5.32 7.06
C SER A 166 -27.45 5.16 7.97
N VAL A 167 -26.78 6.26 8.27
CA VAL A 167 -25.75 6.31 9.32
C VAL A 167 -26.42 6.19 10.70
N THR A 168 -25.96 5.25 11.52
CA THR A 168 -26.54 4.92 12.84
C THR A 168 -25.64 5.27 14.02
N TRP A 169 -24.36 5.46 13.77
CA TRP A 169 -23.38 5.90 14.75
C TRP A 169 -22.24 6.65 14.06
N ARG A 170 -21.58 7.52 14.82
CA ARG A 170 -20.38 8.24 14.40
C ARG A 170 -19.48 8.48 15.60
N TRP A 171 -18.18 8.29 15.40
CA TRP A 171 -17.12 8.90 16.21
C TRP A 171 -16.36 9.91 15.35
N ASN A 172 -15.99 11.08 15.88
CA ASN A 172 -15.28 12.11 15.13
C ASN A 172 -13.86 12.28 15.66
N ALA A 173 -12.87 12.32 14.76
CA ALA A 173 -11.49 12.58 15.16
C ALA A 173 -11.30 14.00 15.71
N SER A 174 -12.18 14.96 15.37
CA SER A 174 -12.17 16.32 15.93
C SER A 174 -12.43 16.40 17.44
N GLU A 175 -12.80 15.28 18.08
CA GLU A 175 -12.81 15.17 19.55
C GLU A 175 -11.39 15.16 20.15
N ARG A 176 -10.37 14.85 19.34
CA ARG A 176 -8.95 14.74 19.72
C ARG A 176 -8.02 15.67 18.93
N TYR A 177 -8.23 15.84 17.63
CA TYR A 177 -7.35 16.60 16.75
C TYR A 177 -7.94 17.95 16.36
N ASP A 178 -7.07 18.93 16.12
CA ASP A 178 -7.48 20.25 15.65
C ASP A 178 -7.84 20.21 14.17
N GLU A 179 -9.13 20.33 13.88
CA GLU A 179 -9.66 20.33 12.51
C GLU A 179 -9.20 21.57 11.72
N PRO A 180 -8.78 21.42 10.45
CA PRO A 180 -8.51 22.56 9.58
C PRO A 180 -9.79 23.33 9.27
N ALA A 181 -9.64 24.54 8.72
CA ALA A 181 -10.78 25.41 8.42
C ALA A 181 -11.81 24.79 7.45
N ASP A 182 -11.36 23.90 6.56
CA ASP A 182 -12.22 23.07 5.72
C ASP A 182 -11.63 21.64 5.70
N PRO A 183 -12.18 20.69 6.49
CA PRO A 183 -11.69 19.29 6.55
C PRO A 183 -11.82 18.57 5.21
N THR A 184 -12.77 18.98 4.36
CA THR A 184 -13.10 18.30 3.10
C THR A 184 -12.15 18.67 1.95
N ALA A 185 -11.24 19.63 2.18
CA ALA A 185 -10.39 20.20 1.15
C ALA A 185 -8.91 19.79 1.28
N THR A 186 -8.57 19.00 2.30
CA THR A 186 -7.21 18.58 2.59
C THR A 186 -7.21 17.17 3.14
N ASP A 187 -6.20 16.40 2.78
CA ASP A 187 -5.88 15.12 3.40
C ASP A 187 -5.08 15.39 4.69
N TRP A 188 -5.74 15.44 5.85
CA TRP A 188 -5.12 15.96 7.09
C TRP A 188 -4.81 14.89 8.13
N LEU A 189 -5.71 13.95 8.42
CA LEU A 189 -5.39 12.81 9.29
C LEU A 189 -5.16 11.53 8.50
N HIS A 190 -5.80 11.39 7.36
CA HIS A 190 -5.70 10.21 6.51
C HIS A 190 -5.99 8.93 7.32
N ILE A 191 -7.13 8.90 8.02
CA ILE A 191 -7.57 7.66 8.67
C ILE A 191 -7.79 6.65 7.55
N ASN A 192 -7.05 5.55 7.62
CA ASN A 192 -6.88 4.62 6.51
C ASN A 192 -7.31 3.19 6.86
N ASP A 193 -7.60 2.91 8.12
CA ASP A 193 -7.91 1.56 8.57
C ASP A 193 -8.75 1.57 9.86
N VAL A 194 -9.68 0.62 9.97
CA VAL A 194 -10.45 0.33 11.17
C VAL A 194 -10.78 -1.16 11.33
N ASP A 195 -10.21 -1.74 12.37
CA ASP A 195 -10.34 -3.15 12.65
C ASP A 195 -11.26 -3.42 13.86
N THR A 196 -12.14 -4.44 13.81
CA THR A 196 -13.09 -4.73 14.90
C THR A 196 -12.50 -5.64 15.97
N LEU A 197 -12.19 -5.10 17.16
CA LEU A 197 -11.63 -5.88 18.28
C LEU A 197 -12.68 -6.64 19.12
N GLY A 198 -13.95 -6.55 18.73
CA GLY A 198 -15.08 -7.10 19.50
C GLY A 198 -15.55 -6.18 20.63
N ASP A 199 -16.75 -6.46 21.16
CA ASP A 199 -17.40 -5.72 22.26
C ASP A 199 -17.51 -4.19 22.02
N GLY A 200 -17.54 -3.75 20.76
CA GLY A 200 -17.64 -2.34 20.40
C GLY A 200 -16.32 -1.57 20.53
N ARG A 201 -15.19 -2.29 20.55
CA ARG A 201 -13.85 -1.71 20.46
C ARG A 201 -13.30 -1.82 19.03
N TYR A 202 -12.55 -0.82 18.62
CA TYR A 202 -11.98 -0.71 17.29
C TYR A 202 -10.51 -0.31 17.37
N LEU A 203 -9.65 -0.94 16.57
CA LEU A 203 -8.29 -0.48 16.30
C LEU A 203 -8.36 0.44 15.09
N VAL A 204 -7.71 1.59 15.14
CA VAL A 204 -7.81 2.61 14.09
C VAL A 204 -6.42 3.11 13.76
N SER A 205 -6.09 3.18 12.47
CA SER A 205 -4.87 3.83 12.02
C SER A 205 -5.14 5.28 11.59
N VAL A 206 -4.37 6.21 12.18
CA VAL A 206 -4.38 7.64 11.84
C VAL A 206 -3.04 7.98 11.21
N ARG A 207 -2.94 7.78 9.89
CA ARG A 207 -1.66 7.75 9.17
C ARG A 207 -0.85 9.04 9.32
N ASN A 208 -1.45 10.20 9.07
CA ASN A 208 -0.70 11.47 9.05
C ASN A 208 -0.36 11.98 10.47
N ALA A 209 -0.91 11.35 11.51
CA ALA A 209 -0.54 11.61 12.89
C ALA A 209 0.51 10.61 13.42
N ASP A 210 0.86 9.59 12.63
CA ASP A 210 1.67 8.44 13.08
C ASP A 210 1.09 7.82 14.38
N GLU A 211 -0.23 7.72 14.50
CA GLU A 211 -0.91 7.18 15.68
C GLU A 211 -1.78 5.97 15.33
N LEU A 212 -1.78 4.97 16.22
CA LEU A 212 -2.82 3.94 16.29
C LEU A 212 -3.70 4.18 17.51
N LEU A 213 -5.01 4.06 17.36
CA LEU A 213 -5.98 4.29 18.44
C LEU A 213 -6.73 3.00 18.75
N ILE A 214 -7.02 2.78 20.03
CA ILE A 214 -8.12 1.88 20.43
C ILE A 214 -9.29 2.75 20.86
N ILE A 215 -10.42 2.59 20.17
CA ILE A 215 -11.65 3.33 20.43
C ILE A 215 -12.70 2.39 21.00
N GLU A 216 -13.29 2.73 22.13
CA GLU A 216 -14.42 2.01 22.72
C GLU A 216 -15.73 2.80 22.56
N ARG A 217 -16.74 2.16 21.97
CA ARG A 217 -18.03 2.79 21.72
C ARG A 217 -18.72 3.19 23.03
N GLY A 218 -18.82 4.50 23.25
CA GLY A 218 -19.45 5.09 24.44
C GLY A 218 -18.45 5.64 25.46
N GLU A 219 -17.16 5.29 25.32
CA GLU A 219 -16.06 5.83 26.13
C GLU A 219 -15.15 6.76 25.32
N GLY A 220 -14.96 6.49 24.02
CA GLY A 220 -14.08 7.26 23.14
C GLY A 220 -12.72 6.57 22.98
N VAL A 221 -11.65 7.35 22.80
CA VAL A 221 -10.28 6.82 22.68
C VAL A 221 -9.79 6.36 24.05
N VAL A 222 -9.51 5.06 24.18
CA VAL A 222 -9.06 4.42 25.44
C VAL A 222 -7.56 4.07 25.43
N GLU A 223 -6.95 3.95 24.26
CA GLU A 223 -5.51 3.75 24.11
C GLU A 223 -4.99 4.51 22.88
N VAL A 224 -3.73 4.97 22.95
CA VAL A 224 -2.98 5.58 21.85
C VAL A 224 -1.61 4.93 21.80
N ILE A 225 -1.20 4.46 20.63
CA ILE A 225 0.16 4.04 20.33
C ILE A 225 0.76 5.06 19.36
N GLU A 226 1.82 5.73 19.79
CA GLU A 226 2.56 6.72 18.99
C GLU A 226 3.67 6.02 18.20
N GLY A 227 3.66 6.19 16.88
CA GLY A 227 4.68 5.69 15.95
C GLY A 227 5.99 6.47 16.07
N VAL A 228 5.88 7.80 16.10
CA VAL A 228 7.01 8.71 16.33
C VAL A 228 6.84 9.37 17.70
N ALA A 229 7.62 8.93 18.68
CA ALA A 229 7.59 9.55 20.01
C ALA A 229 8.00 11.04 19.93
N ASP A 230 7.16 11.94 20.45
CA ASP A 230 7.33 13.42 20.59
C ASP A 230 8.77 13.95 20.35
N GLY A 231 9.15 14.12 19.08
CA GLY A 231 10.43 14.72 18.66
C GLY A 231 11.71 13.91 19.00
N ARG A 232 11.59 12.63 19.31
CA ARG A 232 12.71 11.71 19.61
C ARG A 232 12.91 10.73 18.45
N ALA A 233 13.72 11.16 17.47
CA ALA A 233 14.08 10.35 16.30
C ALA A 233 14.77 9.00 16.63
N ASP A 234 15.20 8.77 17.88
CA ASP A 234 15.77 7.50 18.33
C ASP A 234 14.75 6.44 18.75
N ARG A 235 13.44 6.76 18.73
CA ARG A 235 12.33 5.86 19.07
C ARG A 235 11.19 5.92 18.03
N VAL A 236 11.50 5.59 16.78
CA VAL A 236 10.51 5.44 15.71
C VAL A 236 10.04 3.98 15.65
N LEU A 237 8.80 3.74 16.07
CA LEU A 237 8.12 2.46 15.94
C LEU A 237 7.59 2.28 14.51
N PHE A 238 6.93 3.31 13.98
CA PHE A 238 6.41 3.36 12.61
C PHE A 238 6.18 4.81 12.15
N GLU A 239 6.09 5.01 10.83
CA GLU A 239 5.78 6.29 10.18
C GLU A 239 4.91 6.04 8.93
N GLY A 240 3.81 6.78 8.81
CA GLY A 240 2.84 6.66 7.73
C GLY A 240 2.26 5.25 7.59
N GLN A 241 1.92 4.62 8.72
CA GLN A 241 1.52 3.22 8.84
C GLN A 241 0.17 2.86 8.20
N HIS A 242 -0.03 1.58 7.90
CA HIS A 242 -1.24 1.00 7.32
C HIS A 242 -1.60 -0.36 7.94
N ASN A 243 -2.87 -0.72 7.81
CA ASN A 243 -3.51 -2.00 8.17
C ASN A 243 -2.86 -2.68 9.38
N PRO A 244 -2.95 -2.05 10.57
CA PRO A 244 -2.42 -2.62 11.79
C PRO A 244 -3.27 -3.82 12.24
N GLN A 245 -2.69 -5.01 12.25
CA GLN A 245 -3.36 -6.18 12.80
C GLN A 245 -3.20 -6.30 14.31
N TYR A 246 -4.31 -6.49 15.02
CA TYR A 246 -4.29 -6.76 16.45
C TYR A 246 -3.92 -8.22 16.76
N LEU A 247 -2.74 -8.47 17.34
CA LEU A 247 -2.28 -9.83 17.69
C LEU A 247 -2.64 -10.26 19.12
N GLY A 248 -3.27 -9.39 19.89
CA GLY A 248 -3.63 -9.61 21.30
C GLY A 248 -3.10 -8.52 22.22
N ASP A 249 -3.45 -8.60 23.51
CA ASP A 249 -3.06 -7.59 24.49
C ASP A 249 -1.54 -7.36 24.51
N GLY A 250 -1.13 -6.16 24.10
CA GLY A 250 0.28 -5.77 24.02
C GLY A 250 1.04 -6.34 22.82
N ALA A 251 0.38 -6.71 21.73
CA ALA A 251 1.03 -7.07 20.48
C ALA A 251 0.25 -6.60 19.24
N LEU A 252 0.93 -5.96 18.29
CA LEU A 252 0.38 -5.45 17.03
C LEU A 252 1.34 -5.80 15.89
N LEU A 253 0.82 -6.08 14.69
CA LEU A 253 1.59 -6.10 13.44
C LEU A 253 1.23 -4.85 12.65
N VAL A 254 2.20 -4.19 12.03
CA VAL A 254 1.98 -2.91 11.35
C VAL A 254 2.78 -2.87 10.06
N ALA A 255 2.13 -2.46 8.96
CA ALA A 255 2.83 -2.06 7.75
C ALA A 255 3.39 -0.63 7.93
N ASP A 256 4.69 -0.52 8.17
CA ASP A 256 5.42 0.73 8.40
C ASP A 256 5.91 1.30 7.06
N SER A 257 4.96 1.88 6.32
CA SER A 257 5.08 2.15 4.88
C SER A 257 6.22 3.11 4.53
N GLU A 258 6.42 4.19 5.30
CA GLU A 258 7.45 5.19 5.00
C GLU A 258 8.85 4.72 5.42
N ASN A 259 8.94 3.66 6.23
CA ASN A 259 10.20 2.98 6.54
C ASN A 259 10.41 1.67 5.75
N GLU A 260 9.56 1.38 4.75
CA GLU A 260 9.69 0.24 3.82
C GLU A 260 9.81 -1.13 4.52
N ARG A 261 9.07 -1.32 5.62
CA ARG A 261 9.14 -2.55 6.41
C ARG A 261 7.81 -2.94 7.04
N ILE A 262 7.73 -4.17 7.52
CA ILE A 262 6.69 -4.63 8.44
C ILE A 262 7.31 -4.73 9.83
N VAL A 263 6.59 -4.31 10.86
CA VAL A 263 7.02 -4.39 12.26
C VAL A 263 5.98 -5.09 13.12
N GLU A 264 6.42 -5.98 14.01
CA GLU A 264 5.61 -6.47 15.12
C GLU A 264 6.02 -5.71 16.37
N LEU A 265 5.08 -5.04 17.01
CA LEU A 265 5.28 -4.26 18.22
C LEU A 265 4.82 -5.06 19.42
N HIS A 266 5.63 -5.15 20.47
CA HIS A 266 5.22 -5.70 21.76
C HIS A 266 5.25 -4.62 22.84
N ARG A 267 4.33 -4.72 23.80
CA ARG A 267 4.26 -3.85 24.98
C ARG A 267 4.84 -4.56 26.20
N GLU A 268 5.88 -3.98 26.78
CA GLU A 268 6.50 -4.40 28.04
C GLU A 268 6.61 -3.19 28.98
N ASP A 269 6.22 -3.35 30.25
CA ASP A 269 6.25 -2.26 31.26
C ASP A 269 5.60 -0.93 30.78
N ASP A 270 4.44 -1.05 30.11
CA ASP A 270 3.69 0.06 29.50
C ASP A 270 4.45 0.82 28.38
N GLU A 271 5.53 0.25 27.84
CA GLU A 271 6.28 0.80 26.72
C GLU A 271 6.20 -0.12 25.50
N TRP A 272 5.88 0.44 24.33
CA TRP A 272 5.90 -0.27 23.06
C TRP A 272 7.29 -0.30 22.46
N SER A 273 7.68 -1.44 21.90
CA SER A 273 8.96 -1.62 21.20
C SER A 273 8.82 -2.59 20.04
N ILE A 274 9.71 -2.47 19.05
CA ILE A 274 9.75 -3.38 17.90
C ILE A 274 10.33 -4.72 18.38
N ALA A 275 9.48 -5.76 18.38
CA ALA A 275 9.86 -7.12 18.74
C ALA A 275 10.37 -7.92 17.52
N TRP A 276 9.86 -7.60 16.33
CA TRP A 276 10.26 -8.23 15.08
C TRP A 276 10.11 -7.24 13.92
N SER A 277 10.95 -7.38 12.89
CA SER A 277 10.82 -6.59 11.67
C SER A 277 11.33 -7.33 10.44
N ILE A 278 10.74 -7.04 9.30
CA ILE A 278 11.23 -7.51 7.99
C ILE A 278 11.09 -6.39 6.94
N ALA A 279 12.13 -6.21 6.12
CA ALA A 279 12.18 -5.15 5.11
C ALA A 279 12.40 -5.69 3.68
N SER A 280 12.48 -7.01 3.50
CA SER A 280 12.66 -7.61 2.18
C SER A 280 12.11 -9.02 2.10
N ALA A 281 11.79 -9.45 0.89
CA ALA A 281 11.44 -10.83 0.58
C ALA A 281 11.93 -11.22 -0.81
N ASN A 282 12.44 -12.45 -0.94
CA ASN A 282 13.00 -13.02 -2.17
C ASN A 282 14.14 -12.17 -2.77
N GLY A 283 14.96 -11.55 -1.92
CA GLY A 283 16.07 -10.68 -2.35
C GLY A 283 15.62 -9.32 -2.91
N LEU A 284 14.35 -8.95 -2.71
CA LEU A 284 13.79 -7.65 -3.07
C LEU A 284 13.31 -6.94 -1.80
N ALA A 285 13.95 -5.82 -1.45
CA ALA A 285 13.45 -4.90 -0.43
C ALA A 285 12.01 -4.48 -0.75
N PHE A 286 11.18 -4.28 0.27
CA PHE A 286 9.83 -3.77 0.06
C PHE A 286 9.87 -2.32 -0.44
N ASP A 287 8.81 -1.90 -1.12
CA ASP A 287 8.62 -0.49 -1.52
C ASP A 287 7.18 -0.12 -1.23
N TRP A 288 7.02 0.68 -0.18
CA TRP A 288 5.75 1.20 0.30
C TRP A 288 4.73 0.09 0.61
N PRO A 289 5.05 -0.83 1.54
CA PRO A 289 4.10 -1.87 1.93
C PRO A 289 2.87 -1.26 2.60
N ARG A 290 1.67 -1.73 2.25
CA ARG A 290 0.40 -1.18 2.74
C ARG A 290 -0.38 -2.12 3.63
N ASP A 291 -0.02 -3.38 3.67
CA ASP A 291 -0.76 -4.36 4.44
C ASP A 291 0.14 -5.53 4.86
N ALA A 292 -0.10 -6.05 6.05
CA ALA A 292 0.54 -7.25 6.55
C ALA A 292 -0.31 -8.03 7.55
N ASP A 293 -0.53 -9.30 7.23
CA ASP A 293 -1.35 -10.23 7.98
C ASP A 293 -0.54 -11.40 8.54
N ARG A 294 -0.63 -11.62 9.84
CA ARG A 294 -0.12 -12.83 10.47
C ARG A 294 -1.11 -13.98 10.33
N LEU A 295 -0.71 -15.00 9.57
CA LEU A 295 -1.50 -16.18 9.30
C LEU A 295 -1.39 -17.23 10.43
N GLU A 296 -2.34 -18.18 10.49
CA GLU A 296 -2.36 -19.26 11.49
C GLU A 296 -1.10 -20.14 11.55
N ASN A 297 -0.40 -20.26 10.43
CA ASN A 297 0.84 -21.04 10.34
C ASN A 297 2.06 -20.25 10.85
N GLY A 298 1.85 -19.02 11.34
CA GLY A 298 2.90 -18.10 11.77
C GLY A 298 3.52 -17.29 10.62
N ASN A 299 3.21 -17.60 9.37
CA ASN A 299 3.69 -16.80 8.24
C ASN A 299 3.05 -15.41 8.23
N THR A 300 3.67 -14.47 7.53
CA THR A 300 3.11 -13.12 7.32
C THR A 300 2.82 -12.94 5.84
N LEU A 301 1.57 -12.63 5.48
CA LEU A 301 1.17 -12.19 4.13
C LEU A 301 1.37 -10.68 4.05
N ILE A 302 1.91 -10.16 2.96
CA ILE A 302 2.32 -8.75 2.84
C ILE A 302 1.92 -8.21 1.46
N ALA A 303 1.26 -7.05 1.43
CA ALA A 303 1.08 -6.26 0.21
C ALA A 303 2.28 -5.32 -0.01
N ASP A 304 3.12 -5.65 -0.99
CA ASP A 304 4.30 -4.85 -1.38
C ASP A 304 3.92 -3.97 -2.59
N SER A 305 3.30 -2.83 -2.29
CA SER A 305 2.38 -2.12 -3.18
C SER A 305 3.06 -1.58 -4.43
N ARG A 306 4.20 -0.88 -4.31
CA ARG A 306 4.91 -0.31 -5.48
C ARG A 306 5.65 -1.36 -6.28
N HIS A 307 5.89 -2.55 -5.74
CA HIS A 307 6.30 -3.72 -6.52
C HIS A 307 5.12 -4.49 -7.13
N HIS A 308 3.88 -4.11 -6.83
CA HIS A 308 2.65 -4.69 -7.36
C HIS A 308 2.60 -6.21 -7.12
N ARG A 309 2.93 -6.64 -5.90
CA ARG A 309 2.98 -8.05 -5.52
C ARG A 309 2.40 -8.28 -4.13
N VAL A 310 1.93 -9.50 -3.92
CA VAL A 310 1.64 -10.05 -2.60
C VAL A 310 2.69 -11.10 -2.30
N VAL A 311 3.21 -11.14 -1.07
CA VAL A 311 4.23 -12.09 -0.65
C VAL A 311 3.90 -12.67 0.72
N GLU A 312 4.01 -13.99 0.85
CA GLU A 312 3.94 -14.70 2.12
C GLU A 312 5.38 -15.04 2.56
N VAL A 313 5.76 -14.59 3.75
CA VAL A 313 7.06 -14.88 4.37
C VAL A 313 6.88 -15.81 5.55
N THR A 314 7.78 -16.78 5.71
CA THR A 314 7.86 -17.60 6.90
C THR A 314 8.41 -16.80 8.07
N PRO A 315 8.22 -17.26 9.31
CA PRO A 315 8.77 -16.58 10.48
C PRO A 315 10.30 -16.35 10.45
N ASP A 316 11.08 -17.21 9.81
CA ASP A 316 12.53 -17.01 9.63
C ASP A 316 12.86 -16.00 8.51
N GLY A 317 11.86 -15.36 7.91
CA GLY A 317 12.00 -14.36 6.83
C GLY A 317 12.13 -14.95 5.43
N SER A 318 12.11 -16.29 5.27
CA SER A 318 12.16 -16.89 3.94
C SER A 318 10.84 -16.68 3.18
N THR A 319 10.90 -16.48 1.86
CA THR A 319 9.66 -16.36 1.07
C THR A 319 9.00 -17.74 0.91
N ALA A 320 7.79 -17.90 1.42
CA ALA A 320 6.96 -19.09 1.22
C ALA A 320 6.29 -19.07 -0.17
N TRP A 321 5.63 -17.95 -0.49
CA TRP A 321 4.82 -17.77 -1.69
C TRP A 321 4.85 -16.30 -2.13
N SER A 322 4.68 -16.03 -3.42
CA SER A 322 4.46 -14.69 -3.94
C SER A 322 3.77 -14.71 -5.29
N VAL A 323 2.92 -13.71 -5.53
CA VAL A 323 2.21 -13.51 -6.80
C VAL A 323 2.30 -12.05 -7.21
N ARG A 324 2.26 -11.80 -8.51
CA ARG A 324 2.06 -10.46 -9.03
C ARG A 324 0.58 -10.07 -8.86
N GLY A 325 0.34 -8.98 -8.16
CA GLY A 325 -1.00 -8.48 -7.87
C GLY A 325 -1.52 -7.45 -8.88
N PRO A 326 -2.66 -6.82 -8.57
CA PRO A 326 -3.15 -5.62 -9.25
C PRO A 326 -2.19 -4.41 -9.14
N HIS A 327 -2.52 -3.30 -9.79
CA HIS A 327 -1.69 -2.08 -9.76
C HIS A 327 -1.81 -1.38 -8.39
N LEU A 328 -0.66 -1.26 -7.71
CA LEU A 328 -0.56 -0.77 -6.34
C LEU A 328 -1.45 -1.58 -5.41
N VAL A 329 -1.03 -2.82 -5.12
CA VAL A 329 -1.77 -3.69 -4.20
C VAL A 329 -1.94 -2.97 -2.89
N TYR A 330 -3.18 -2.70 -2.48
CA TYR A 330 -3.44 -1.98 -1.23
C TYR A 330 -3.48 -2.96 -0.08
N GLU A 331 -4.33 -3.98 -0.21
CA GLU A 331 -4.55 -5.01 0.79
C GLU A 331 -4.48 -6.40 0.15
N ALA A 332 -4.14 -7.40 0.94
CA ALA A 332 -4.21 -8.78 0.52
C ALA A 332 -4.54 -9.74 1.65
N ASP A 333 -5.56 -10.55 1.41
CA ASP A 333 -6.30 -11.21 2.47
C ASP A 333 -6.38 -12.73 2.21
N ARG A 334 -6.01 -13.57 3.19
CA ARG A 334 -5.95 -15.04 3.01
C ARG A 334 -7.27 -15.70 3.37
N LEU A 335 -7.90 -16.34 2.38
CA LEU A 335 -9.18 -17.02 2.60
C LEU A 335 -9.05 -18.48 3.08
N PRO A 336 -10.05 -18.97 3.84
CA PRO A 336 -11.34 -18.33 4.17
C PRO A 336 -11.32 -17.33 5.32
N GLU A 337 -10.19 -17.12 5.99
CA GLU A 337 -10.22 -16.53 7.33
C GLU A 337 -9.96 -15.03 7.39
N GLY A 338 -9.31 -14.46 6.37
CA GLY A 338 -8.97 -13.05 6.28
C GLY A 338 -8.00 -12.57 7.38
N GLU A 339 -7.97 -11.26 7.58
CA GLU A 339 -7.39 -10.58 8.74
C GLU A 339 -8.04 -11.08 10.05
N ARG A 340 -7.21 -11.29 11.09
CA ARG A 340 -7.67 -11.82 12.38
C ARG A 340 -7.21 -11.01 13.57
N VAL A 341 -8.18 -10.75 14.44
CA VAL A 341 -7.93 -10.37 15.83
C VAL A 341 -7.37 -11.56 16.62
N GLY A 342 -6.19 -11.39 17.22
CA GLY A 342 -5.54 -12.36 18.10
C GLY A 342 -4.75 -13.44 17.37
N ALA A 343 -4.19 -13.13 16.19
CA ALA A 343 -3.27 -14.04 15.50
C ALA A 343 -2.00 -14.36 16.33
N GLN A 344 -1.27 -15.41 15.94
CA GLN A 344 -0.10 -15.89 16.69
C GLN A 344 1.03 -14.85 16.69
N ARG A 345 1.68 -14.64 17.83
CA ARG A 345 2.86 -13.75 17.87
C ARG A 345 4.06 -14.38 17.20
N TYR A 346 4.99 -13.56 16.76
CA TYR A 346 6.24 -14.02 16.20
C TYR A 346 6.99 -15.02 17.11
N SER A 347 7.08 -14.68 18.40
CA SER A 347 7.81 -15.44 19.42
C SER A 347 7.22 -16.81 19.73
N ASP A 348 5.95 -17.04 19.38
CA ASP A 348 5.30 -18.35 19.50
C ASP A 348 5.65 -19.26 18.31
N ALA A 349 5.89 -18.68 17.14
CA ALA A 349 6.19 -19.40 15.90
C ALA A 349 7.66 -19.82 15.80
N VAL A 350 8.57 -18.99 16.30
CA VAL A 350 10.01 -19.24 16.36
C VAL A 350 10.42 -19.02 17.79
N GLY A 351 10.86 -20.07 18.50
CA GLY A 351 11.34 -19.91 19.88
C GLY A 351 12.32 -18.73 19.96
N HIS A 352 12.15 -17.90 21.00
CA HIS A 352 12.71 -16.56 21.30
C HIS A 352 14.02 -16.04 20.65
N ASP A 353 14.87 -16.89 20.05
CA ASP A 353 16.25 -16.56 19.62
C ASP A 353 16.51 -16.63 18.10
N ASP A 354 15.60 -17.14 17.25
CA ASP A 354 15.90 -17.47 15.83
C ASP A 354 15.21 -16.57 14.77
N GLY A 355 14.81 -15.34 15.12
CA GLY A 355 14.14 -14.41 14.19
C GLY A 355 14.98 -13.28 13.61
N PRO A 356 14.54 -12.69 12.48
CA PRO A 356 15.18 -11.50 11.95
C PRO A 356 15.15 -10.41 13.04
N SER A 357 16.34 -9.95 13.41
CA SER A 357 16.51 -9.03 14.53
C SER A 357 16.13 -7.61 14.13
N PRO A 358 15.63 -6.78 15.07
CA PRO A 358 15.43 -5.35 14.84
C PRO A 358 16.81 -4.70 14.60
N GLY A 359 17.19 -4.51 13.34
CA GLY A 359 18.47 -3.85 13.04
C GLY A 359 19.07 -4.09 11.67
N ASP A 360 18.74 -5.19 10.99
CA ASP A 360 19.32 -5.46 9.68
C ASP A 360 18.45 -4.82 8.59
N ARG A 361 18.62 -3.49 8.42
CA ARG A 361 18.59 -2.95 7.07
C ARG A 361 19.67 -3.74 6.33
N ASP A 362 19.28 -4.61 5.39
CA ASP A 362 20.18 -5.14 4.39
C ASP A 362 20.64 -3.95 3.50
N ASP A 363 21.50 -3.13 4.09
CA ASP A 363 22.11 -1.95 3.48
C ASP A 363 23.22 -2.46 2.56
N PHE A 364 22.82 -3.02 1.42
CA PHE A 364 23.74 -3.25 0.31
C PHE A 364 23.07 -3.07 -1.04
N SER A 365 22.79 -1.81 -1.39
CA SER A 365 22.77 -1.38 -2.79
C SER A 365 23.77 -0.25 -3.00
N PRO A 366 24.87 -0.45 -3.77
CA PRO A 366 25.88 0.58 -4.02
C PRO A 366 25.38 1.79 -4.85
N PHE A 367 24.07 1.89 -5.08
CA PHE A 367 23.42 2.91 -5.90
C PHE A 367 22.24 3.62 -5.20
N ASP A 368 22.09 3.47 -3.88
CA ASP A 368 21.01 4.07 -3.10
C ASP A 368 21.19 5.58 -2.80
N GLY A 369 21.81 6.28 -3.75
CA GLY A 369 21.92 7.73 -3.66
C GLY A 369 20.52 8.33 -3.80
N SER A 370 19.97 8.87 -2.71
CA SER A 370 18.74 9.65 -2.77
C SER A 370 18.91 10.76 -3.82
N LEU A 371 18.03 10.74 -4.81
CA LEU A 371 17.93 11.75 -5.85
C LEU A 371 16.58 12.42 -5.69
N PRO A 372 16.42 13.38 -4.77
CA PRO A 372 15.10 13.82 -4.29
C PRO A 372 14.13 14.16 -5.43
N LEU A 373 14.60 14.90 -6.43
CA LEU A 373 13.81 15.24 -7.62
C LEU A 373 13.33 14.00 -8.40
N PHE A 374 14.22 13.03 -8.61
CA PHE A 374 13.89 11.84 -9.38
C PHE A 374 13.14 10.80 -8.54
N GLY A 375 13.27 10.84 -7.21
CA GLY A 375 12.46 10.09 -6.26
C GLY A 375 10.99 10.50 -6.37
N THR A 376 10.70 11.79 -6.19
CA THR A 376 9.34 12.32 -6.33
C THR A 376 8.72 12.05 -7.71
N VAL A 377 9.52 12.18 -8.79
CA VAL A 377 9.04 11.84 -10.15
C VAL A 377 8.79 10.34 -10.31
N HIS A 378 9.65 9.49 -9.73
CA HIS A 378 9.47 8.04 -9.75
C HIS A 378 8.20 7.65 -9.01
N GLU A 379 8.01 8.13 -7.79
CA GLU A 379 6.81 7.93 -6.99
C GLU A 379 5.58 8.40 -7.76
N SER A 380 5.57 9.63 -8.27
CA SER A 380 4.44 10.14 -9.06
C SER A 380 4.14 9.25 -10.27
N LEU A 381 5.18 8.71 -10.92
CA LEU A 381 5.03 7.82 -12.06
C LEU A 381 4.44 6.46 -11.66
N THR A 382 4.87 5.86 -10.54
CA THR A 382 4.36 4.56 -10.06
C THR A 382 2.90 4.60 -9.64
N HIS A 383 2.42 5.76 -9.19
CA HIS A 383 1.00 5.96 -8.88
C HIS A 383 0.13 6.02 -10.14
N VAL A 384 0.63 6.60 -11.23
CA VAL A 384 -0.19 6.85 -12.43
C VAL A 384 -0.10 5.70 -13.43
N VAL A 385 1.04 5.02 -13.54
CA VAL A 385 1.23 3.91 -14.47
C VAL A 385 1.97 2.75 -13.81
N ARG A 386 1.70 1.55 -14.30
CA ARG A 386 2.45 0.36 -13.88
C ARG A 386 3.88 0.41 -14.40
N VAL A 387 4.81 0.77 -13.53
CA VAL A 387 6.25 0.86 -13.84
C VAL A 387 6.90 -0.51 -13.58
N PRO A 388 7.94 -0.91 -14.34
CA PRO A 388 8.71 -2.10 -13.96
C PRO A 388 9.32 -1.91 -12.56
N TYR A 389 9.10 -2.88 -11.66
CA TYR A 389 9.54 -2.86 -10.26
C TYR A 389 11.06 -2.65 -10.06
N TRP A 390 11.87 -2.98 -11.07
CA TRP A 390 13.32 -2.79 -11.06
C TRP A 390 13.75 -1.39 -11.54
N LEU A 391 12.82 -0.59 -12.07
CA LEU A 391 13.08 0.81 -12.35
C LEU A 391 13.32 1.54 -11.02
N ARG A 392 14.25 2.48 -11.03
CA ARG A 392 14.74 3.20 -9.85
C ARG A 392 14.98 4.66 -10.23
N PRO A 393 14.94 5.61 -9.29
CA PRO A 393 15.13 7.04 -9.56
C PRO A 393 16.38 7.37 -10.40
N TRP A 394 17.50 6.67 -10.19
CA TRP A 394 18.73 6.91 -10.94
C TRP A 394 18.61 6.57 -12.45
N HIS A 395 17.74 5.65 -12.84
CA HIS A 395 17.46 5.39 -14.26
C HIS A 395 16.84 6.61 -14.93
N LEU A 396 15.93 7.31 -14.22
CA LEU A 396 15.35 8.56 -14.69
C LEU A 396 16.41 9.65 -14.83
N ALA A 397 17.38 9.71 -13.90
CA ALA A 397 18.52 10.62 -14.01
C ALA A 397 19.39 10.33 -15.24
N VAL A 398 19.66 9.05 -15.54
CA VAL A 398 20.39 8.64 -16.75
C VAL A 398 19.63 9.04 -18.01
N ILE A 399 18.30 8.81 -18.05
CA ILE A 399 17.44 9.21 -19.17
C ILE A 399 17.45 10.73 -19.35
N ALA A 400 17.29 11.48 -18.25
CA ALA A 400 17.28 12.94 -18.25
C ALA A 400 18.62 13.52 -18.75
N ALA A 401 19.75 12.89 -18.44
CA ALA A 401 21.07 13.28 -18.96
C ALA A 401 21.28 12.86 -20.42
N ALA A 402 20.74 11.71 -20.84
CA ALA A 402 20.89 11.18 -22.19
C ALA A 402 20.13 11.99 -23.24
N ILE A 403 18.95 12.53 -22.91
CA ILE A 403 18.11 13.34 -23.81
C ILE A 403 18.86 14.57 -24.38
N PRO A 404 19.40 15.49 -23.56
CA PRO A 404 20.13 16.65 -24.09
C PRO A 404 21.43 16.23 -24.79
N MET A 405 22.10 15.17 -24.35
CA MET A 405 23.29 14.63 -25.01
C MET A 405 22.98 14.17 -26.44
N ALA A 406 21.90 13.41 -26.62
CA ALA A 406 21.42 12.98 -27.93
C ALA A 406 20.97 14.19 -28.77
N GLY A 407 20.26 15.16 -28.18
CA GLY A 407 19.83 16.38 -28.85
C GLY A 407 20.99 17.22 -29.39
N ILE A 408 22.04 17.44 -28.58
CA ILE A 408 23.29 18.09 -29.00
C ILE A 408 23.95 17.29 -30.13
N GLY A 409 24.00 15.96 -30.00
CA GLY A 409 24.56 15.08 -31.03
C GLY A 409 23.84 15.22 -32.36
N LEU A 410 22.50 15.19 -32.37
CA LEU A 410 21.67 15.38 -33.56
C LEU A 410 21.83 16.78 -34.15
N ALA A 411 21.91 17.83 -33.33
CA ALA A 411 22.15 19.20 -33.79
C ALA A 411 23.51 19.34 -34.50
N LEU A 412 24.56 18.69 -33.99
CA LEU A 412 25.88 18.67 -34.64
C LEU A 412 25.87 17.94 -35.99
N VAL A 413 25.14 16.82 -36.07
CA VAL A 413 24.94 16.09 -37.34
C VAL A 413 24.15 16.93 -38.34
N TRP A 414 23.14 17.66 -37.87
CA TRP A 414 22.29 18.51 -38.72
C TRP A 414 23.07 19.72 -39.24
N ARG A 415 23.78 20.47 -38.40
CA ARG A 415 24.59 21.63 -38.81
C ARG A 415 25.66 21.29 -39.84
N GLU A 416 26.37 20.17 -39.66
CA GLU A 416 27.35 19.71 -40.66
C GLU A 416 26.69 19.28 -41.99
N ARG A 417 25.41 18.87 -41.98
CA ARG A 417 24.63 18.60 -43.20
C ARG A 417 24.06 19.86 -43.86
N SER A 418 23.64 20.85 -43.08
CA SER A 418 23.07 22.11 -43.59
C SER A 418 24.14 23.11 -44.05
N GLY A 419 25.41 22.90 -43.67
CA GLY A 419 26.51 23.80 -44.01
C GLY A 419 26.61 25.03 -43.09
N GLU A 420 25.93 24.99 -41.93
CA GLU A 420 25.92 26.02 -40.89
C GLU A 420 26.95 25.80 -39.77
#